data_AF-A0A1L9QPY5-F1
#
_entry.id   AF-A0A1L9QPY5-F1
#
_cell.length_a   1.000
_cell.length_b   1.000
_cell.length_c   1.000
_cell.angle_alpha   90.00
_cell.angle_beta   90.00
_cell.angle_gamma   90.00
#
_symmetry.space_group_name_H-M   'P 1'
#
loop_
_entity.id
_entity.type
_entity.pdbx_description
1 polymer ?
#
loop_
_entity_poly.entity_id
_entity_poly.type
_entity_poly.pdbx_seq_one_letter_code
_entity_poly.pdbx_strand_id
1 'polypeptide(L)'
;MKPIYILLSVIALTTISLILPVKAEEELDCPDDFSGIELTNQQQSKIWQLEEQLDNKIETIVPISDEQEAQIEELEEDFERQVEGLFSSEQKQKIEQLDRWGEEQMKKIAPQLFEEIDIEPNLTVEQEAELEGVEIEYERRFENILTSQQRQKIEEIEHQFEDNIEALIPEISAKQEAEIESAEEEFEAKVMQVLTPEQRQRLQQNMACEVPDI
;
A
#
# COMPACT_ATOMS: atom_id res chain seq x y z
N MET A 1 16.39 -11.40 24.41
CA MET A 1 16.67 -10.06 23.86
C MET A 1 15.58 -9.84 22.86
N LYS A 2 14.71 -8.85 23.08
CA LYS A 2 13.58 -8.59 22.19
C LYS A 2 14.16 -7.84 21.00
N PRO A 3 14.22 -8.45 19.80
CA PRO A 3 14.71 -7.74 18.63
C PRO A 3 13.70 -6.64 18.29
N ILE A 4 14.23 -5.64 17.62
CA ILE A 4 13.70 -4.32 17.34
C ILE A 4 12.50 -4.48 16.38
N TYR A 5 11.32 -4.76 16.93
CA TYR A 5 10.04 -4.80 16.19
C TYR A 5 9.51 -3.39 15.82
N ILE A 6 10.34 -2.35 15.92
CA ILE A 6 9.91 -0.94 15.88
C ILE A 6 10.48 -0.18 14.67
N LEU A 7 11.36 -0.79 13.88
CA LEU A 7 11.88 -0.17 12.64
C LEU A 7 11.19 -0.66 11.36
N LEU A 8 10.26 -1.63 11.48
CA LEU A 8 9.61 -2.31 10.35
C LEU A 8 8.23 -1.76 9.96
N SER A 9 7.71 -0.75 10.65
CA SER A 9 6.44 -0.11 10.25
C SER A 9 6.62 1.10 9.33
N VAL A 10 7.79 1.26 8.69
CA VAL A 10 8.10 2.39 7.79
C VAL A 10 8.61 1.94 6.42
N ILE A 11 8.69 0.63 6.15
CA ILE A 11 8.85 0.09 4.80
C ILE A 11 7.56 -0.66 4.45
N ALA A 12 6.44 0.07 4.53
CA ALA A 12 5.21 -0.30 3.83
C ALA A 12 4.93 0.74 2.73
N LEU A 13 5.99 1.35 2.20
CA LEU A 13 5.92 2.15 0.98
C LEU A 13 6.31 1.25 -0.18
N THR A 14 5.45 1.27 -1.20
CA THR A 14 5.53 0.53 -2.46
C THR A 14 4.90 -0.86 -2.44
N THR A 15 3.57 -0.89 -2.25
CA THR A 15 2.77 -1.72 -3.14
C THR A 15 3.13 -1.34 -4.59
N ILE A 16 4.06 -2.11 -5.16
CA ILE A 16 4.02 -2.65 -6.50
C ILE A 16 3.20 -1.75 -7.46
N SER A 17 3.79 -0.64 -7.90
CA SER A 17 3.37 0.00 -9.15
C SER A 17 3.91 -0.85 -10.30
N LEU A 18 3.27 -2.00 -10.55
CA LEU A 18 3.54 -2.80 -11.74
C LEU A 18 3.19 -1.96 -12.97
N ILE A 19 4.26 -1.48 -13.63
CA ILE A 19 4.39 -1.31 -15.07
C ILE A 19 3.37 -0.35 -15.71
N LEU A 20 3.82 0.88 -16.01
CA LEU A 20 3.74 1.52 -17.33
C LEU A 20 4.47 2.88 -17.30
N PRO A 21 5.31 3.23 -18.29
CA PRO A 21 5.96 4.52 -18.33
C PRO A 21 4.94 5.62 -18.64
N VAL A 22 4.73 6.51 -17.67
CA VAL A 22 3.97 7.76 -17.80
C VAL A 22 4.58 8.64 -18.89
N LYS A 23 3.90 8.70 -20.04
CA LYS A 23 3.97 9.82 -20.98
C LYS A 23 2.56 10.15 -21.48
N ALA A 24 1.75 10.71 -20.59
CA ALA A 24 0.53 11.43 -20.95
C ALA A 24 0.20 12.45 -19.85
N GLU A 25 1.05 13.47 -19.68
CA GLU A 25 0.64 14.69 -18.99
C GLU A 25 -0.25 15.53 -19.94
N GLU A 26 -1.53 15.18 -20.00
CA GLU A 26 -2.65 16.12 -20.13
C GLU A 26 -3.65 15.67 -19.05
N GLU A 27 -3.64 16.34 -17.90
CA GLU A 27 -4.54 16.04 -16.77
C GLU A 27 -6.00 16.17 -17.22
N LEU A 28 -6.60 15.04 -17.60
CA LEU A 28 -8.01 14.81 -17.36
C LEU A 28 -8.13 14.60 -15.86
N ASP A 29 -8.73 15.56 -15.16
CA ASP A 29 -9.17 15.44 -13.76
C ASP A 29 -10.35 14.46 -13.72
N CYS A 30 -10.05 13.19 -13.98
CA CYS A 30 -11.00 12.09 -13.89
C CYS A 30 -11.25 11.84 -12.40
N PRO A 31 -12.49 11.99 -11.93
CA PRO A 31 -12.80 11.60 -10.57
C PRO A 31 -12.65 10.08 -10.46
N ASP A 32 -12.10 9.58 -9.35
CA ASP A 32 -12.01 8.14 -9.07
C ASP A 32 -13.35 7.46 -9.33
N ASP A 33 -13.31 6.17 -9.68
CA ASP A 33 -14.49 5.37 -10.04
C ASP A 33 -15.63 5.53 -9.01
N PHE A 34 -15.30 5.60 -7.72
CA PHE A 34 -16.28 5.77 -6.64
C PHE A 34 -16.55 7.22 -6.19
N SER A 35 -15.92 8.21 -6.82
CA SER A 35 -16.08 9.61 -6.44
C SER A 35 -17.53 10.09 -6.55
N GLY A 36 -18.05 10.67 -5.46
CA GLY A 36 -19.44 11.11 -5.36
C GLY A 36 -20.47 9.98 -5.25
N ILE A 37 -20.04 8.73 -5.01
CA ILE A 37 -20.91 7.59 -4.71
C ILE A 37 -20.92 7.36 -3.19
N GLU A 38 -21.98 7.81 -2.52
CA GLU A 38 -22.17 7.52 -1.09
C GLU A 38 -22.60 6.06 -0.92
N LEU A 39 -21.70 5.24 -0.37
CA LEU A 39 -21.97 3.84 -0.04
C LEU A 39 -22.50 3.73 1.40
N THR A 40 -23.47 2.84 1.61
CA THR A 40 -23.86 2.48 2.98
C THR A 40 -22.79 1.59 3.64
N ASN A 41 -22.69 1.57 4.97
CA ASN A 41 -21.76 0.68 5.69
C ASN A 41 -21.91 -0.79 5.27
N GLN A 42 -23.13 -1.22 4.94
CA GLN A 42 -23.38 -2.58 4.47
C GLN A 42 -22.84 -2.82 3.06
N GLN A 43 -22.91 -1.81 2.18
CA GLN A 43 -22.33 -1.89 0.83
C GLN A 43 -20.80 -1.86 0.88
N GLN A 44 -20.21 -0.97 1.69
CA GLN A 44 -18.75 -0.89 1.90
C GLN A 44 -18.20 -2.22 2.42
N SER A 45 -18.76 -2.73 3.53
CA SER A 45 -18.34 -4.02 4.09
C SER A 45 -18.46 -5.17 3.10
N LYS A 46 -19.45 -5.14 2.21
CA LYS A 46 -19.62 -6.18 1.20
C LYS A 46 -18.64 -6.03 0.03
N ILE A 47 -18.28 -4.81 -0.35
CA ILE A 47 -17.28 -4.55 -1.39
C ILE A 47 -15.90 -4.95 -0.86
N TRP A 48 -15.54 -4.59 0.37
CA TRP A 48 -14.28 -5.04 1.00
C TRP A 48 -14.18 -6.57 1.08
N GLN A 49 -15.25 -7.27 1.43
CA GLN A 49 -15.24 -8.74 1.40
C GLN A 49 -15.08 -9.33 -0.01
N LEU A 50 -15.53 -8.61 -1.05
CA LEU A 50 -15.35 -9.03 -2.43
C LEU A 50 -13.92 -8.77 -2.91
N GLU A 51 -13.32 -7.68 -2.45
CA GLU A 51 -11.94 -7.29 -2.71
C GLU A 51 -10.98 -8.27 -2.03
N GLU A 52 -11.16 -8.54 -0.74
CA GLU A 52 -10.42 -9.59 -0.03
C GLU A 52 -10.54 -10.96 -0.74
N GLN A 53 -11.71 -11.29 -1.29
CA GLN A 53 -11.89 -12.51 -2.08
C GLN A 53 -11.18 -12.47 -3.44
N LEU A 54 -11.09 -11.31 -4.08
CA LEU A 54 -10.36 -11.12 -5.32
C LEU A 54 -8.86 -11.26 -5.05
N ASP A 55 -8.35 -10.58 -4.03
CA ASP A 55 -6.94 -10.62 -3.63
C ASP A 55 -6.51 -12.05 -3.31
N ASN A 56 -7.25 -12.75 -2.45
CA ASN A 56 -7.00 -14.15 -2.15
C ASN A 56 -6.99 -15.04 -3.42
N LYS A 57 -7.85 -14.76 -4.40
CA LYS A 57 -7.86 -15.50 -5.67
C LYS A 57 -6.62 -15.18 -6.49
N ILE A 58 -6.26 -13.90 -6.62
CA ILE A 58 -5.08 -13.45 -7.39
C ILE A 58 -3.80 -14.02 -6.76
N GLU A 59 -3.66 -13.96 -5.44
CA GLU A 59 -2.54 -14.57 -4.70
C GLU A 59 -2.39 -16.06 -5.01
N THR A 60 -3.50 -16.80 -5.14
CA THR A 60 -3.42 -18.22 -5.52
C THR A 60 -3.01 -18.46 -6.97
N ILE A 61 -3.20 -17.47 -7.85
CA ILE A 61 -2.79 -17.52 -9.27
C ILE A 61 -1.30 -17.16 -9.40
N VAL A 62 -0.82 -16.22 -8.59
CA VAL A 62 0.57 -15.73 -8.58
C VAL A 62 1.22 -15.99 -7.22
N PRO A 63 1.39 -17.26 -6.80
CA PRO A 63 1.98 -17.54 -5.51
C PRO A 63 3.48 -17.24 -5.56
N ILE A 64 3.94 -16.45 -4.59
CA ILE A 64 5.35 -16.42 -4.21
C ILE A 64 5.63 -17.74 -3.47
N SER A 65 6.74 -18.41 -3.80
CA SER A 65 7.15 -19.63 -3.10
C SER A 65 7.78 -19.31 -1.74
N ASP A 66 7.71 -20.25 -0.78
CA ASP A 66 8.39 -20.12 0.53
C ASP A 66 9.89 -19.76 0.40
N GLU A 67 10.55 -20.22 -0.69
CA GLU A 67 11.95 -19.88 -0.97
C GLU A 67 12.12 -18.43 -1.40
N GLN A 68 11.20 -17.90 -2.21
CA GLN A 68 11.20 -16.49 -2.62
C GLN A 68 10.83 -15.58 -1.44
N GLU A 69 9.86 -15.98 -0.62
CA GLU A 69 9.48 -15.26 0.60
C GLU A 69 10.67 -15.14 1.56
N ALA A 70 11.38 -16.25 1.82
CA ALA A 70 12.59 -16.22 2.64
C ALA A 70 13.72 -15.37 2.04
N GLN A 71 13.82 -15.30 0.70
CA GLN A 71 14.79 -14.43 0.02
C GLN A 71 14.42 -12.96 0.12
N ILE A 72 13.12 -12.65 0.04
CA ILE A 72 12.59 -11.30 0.26
C ILE A 72 12.87 -10.86 1.70
N GLU A 73 12.58 -11.70 2.70
CA GLU A 73 12.91 -11.43 4.10
C GLU A 73 14.41 -11.17 4.30
N GLU A 74 15.30 -11.96 3.67
CA GLU A 74 16.75 -11.72 3.75
C GLU A 74 17.16 -10.39 3.12
N LEU A 75 16.51 -9.99 2.02
CA LEU A 75 16.74 -8.69 1.38
C LEU A 75 16.25 -7.54 2.26
N GLU A 76 15.10 -7.69 2.92
CA GLU A 76 14.55 -6.70 3.87
C GLU A 76 15.51 -6.52 5.06
N GLU A 77 15.97 -7.63 5.66
CA GLU A 77 16.94 -7.57 6.76
C GLU A 77 18.26 -6.92 6.34
N ASP A 78 18.72 -7.16 5.11
CA ASP A 78 19.93 -6.52 4.60
C ASP A 78 19.73 -5.03 4.31
N PHE A 79 18.60 -4.67 3.69
CA PHE A 79 18.19 -3.28 3.46
C PHE A 79 18.19 -2.49 4.77
N GLU A 80 17.50 -2.99 5.79
CA GLU A 80 17.44 -2.36 7.12
C GLU A 80 18.85 -2.14 7.69
N ARG A 81 19.69 -3.17 7.62
CA ARG A 81 21.06 -3.11 8.14
C ARG A 81 21.90 -2.07 7.41
N GLN A 82 21.74 -1.95 6.09
CA GLN A 82 22.42 -0.96 5.27
C GLN A 82 21.98 0.46 5.66
N VAL A 83 20.67 0.70 5.76
CA VAL A 83 20.09 1.99 6.16
C VAL A 83 20.49 2.37 7.58
N GLU A 84 20.37 1.46 8.54
CA GLU A 84 20.73 1.68 9.95
C GLU A 84 22.24 2.00 10.10
N GLY A 85 23.07 1.47 9.22
CA GLY A 85 24.51 1.73 9.13
C GLY A 85 24.85 3.18 8.73
N LEU A 86 23.93 3.89 8.09
CA LEU A 86 24.12 5.28 7.66
C LEU A 86 23.98 6.28 8.81
N PHE A 87 23.34 5.89 9.91
CA PHE A 87 22.97 6.81 10.99
C PHE A 87 24.00 6.87 12.10
N SER A 88 24.30 8.10 12.53
CA SER A 88 25.05 8.32 13.77
C SER A 88 24.24 7.91 15.00
N SER A 89 24.91 7.65 16.13
CA SER A 89 24.22 7.33 17.39
C SER A 89 23.24 8.42 17.85
N GLU A 90 23.50 9.69 17.56
CA GLU A 90 22.56 10.78 17.86
C GLU A 90 21.33 10.73 16.95
N GLN A 91 21.51 10.44 15.66
CA GLN A 91 20.39 10.28 14.72
C GLN A 91 19.53 9.08 15.12
N LYS A 92 20.12 7.94 15.48
CA LYS A 92 19.39 6.77 15.97
C LYS A 92 18.51 7.11 17.18
N GLN A 93 19.03 7.88 18.14
CA GLN A 93 18.23 8.33 19.29
C GLN A 93 17.07 9.26 18.91
N LYS A 94 17.21 10.06 17.85
CA LYS A 94 16.13 10.93 17.35
C LYS A 94 15.07 10.12 16.61
N ILE A 95 15.49 9.12 15.82
CA ILE A 95 14.60 8.18 15.15
C ILE A 95 13.77 7.42 16.19
N GLU A 96 14.41 6.80 17.20
CA GLU A 96 13.69 6.11 18.29
C GLU A 96 12.68 7.01 19.06
N GLN A 97 12.94 8.32 19.13
CA GLN A 97 11.98 9.27 19.73
C GLN A 97 10.82 9.57 18.79
N LEU A 98 11.10 9.66 17.50
CA LEU A 98 10.10 9.85 16.46
C LEU A 98 9.19 8.63 16.35
N ASP A 99 9.74 7.41 16.36
CA ASP A 99 9.00 6.15 16.33
C ASP A 99 7.99 6.09 17.49
N ARG A 100 8.47 6.34 18.72
CA ARG A 100 7.59 6.39 19.91
C ARG A 100 6.51 7.46 19.79
N TRP A 101 6.82 8.61 19.22
CA TRP A 101 5.81 9.65 19.00
C TRP A 101 4.75 9.20 18.00
N GLY A 102 5.14 8.53 16.92
CA GLY A 102 4.26 7.97 15.90
C GLY A 102 3.34 6.90 16.49
N GLU A 103 3.89 5.90 17.18
CA GLU A 103 3.12 4.89 17.92
C GLU A 103 2.11 5.52 18.89
N GLU A 104 2.53 6.56 19.63
CA GLU A 104 1.64 7.28 20.55
C GLU A 104 0.53 8.07 19.85
N GLN A 105 0.71 8.52 18.60
CA GLN A 105 -0.36 9.13 17.82
C GLN A 105 -1.32 8.06 17.28
N MET A 106 -0.77 7.02 16.64
CA MET A 106 -1.55 5.92 16.08
C MET A 106 -2.45 5.30 17.14
N LYS A 107 -1.92 5.05 18.35
CA LYS A 107 -2.69 4.48 19.46
C LYS A 107 -3.84 5.39 19.95
N LYS A 108 -3.74 6.70 19.78
CA LYS A 108 -4.82 7.63 20.15
C LYS A 108 -5.91 7.68 19.10
N ILE A 109 -5.52 7.64 17.83
CA ILE A 109 -6.43 7.74 16.67
C ILE A 109 -7.17 6.41 16.48
N ALA A 110 -6.41 5.32 16.47
CA ALA A 110 -6.89 3.98 16.19
C ALA A 110 -6.34 2.98 17.23
N PRO A 111 -6.82 3.01 18.49
CA PRO A 111 -6.40 2.07 19.53
C PRO A 111 -6.65 0.60 19.14
N GLN A 112 -7.62 0.34 18.27
CA GLN A 112 -7.95 -0.98 17.75
C GLN A 112 -6.82 -1.64 16.95
N LEU A 113 -5.89 -0.86 16.38
CA LEU A 113 -4.68 -1.41 15.71
C LEU A 113 -3.75 -2.15 16.68
N PHE A 114 -3.90 -1.91 17.99
CA PHE A 114 -3.02 -2.46 19.04
C PHE A 114 -3.72 -3.53 19.88
N GLU A 115 -4.94 -3.92 19.53
CA GLU A 115 -5.63 -5.04 20.17
C GLU A 115 -5.13 -6.35 19.53
N GLU A 116 -4.78 -7.36 20.33
CA GLU A 116 -4.38 -8.71 19.86
C GLU A 116 -5.61 -9.46 19.32
N ILE A 117 -6.19 -8.95 18.24
CA ILE A 117 -7.31 -9.56 17.55
C ILE A 117 -6.83 -9.79 16.11
N ASP A 118 -6.84 -11.04 15.65
CA ASP A 118 -6.48 -11.44 14.27
C ASP A 118 -7.54 -10.97 13.23
N ILE A 119 -8.15 -9.80 13.46
CA ILE A 119 -9.15 -9.20 12.57
C ILE A 119 -8.62 -7.82 12.22
N GLU A 120 -8.53 -7.55 10.92
CA GLU A 120 -8.17 -6.23 10.41
C GLU A 120 -9.10 -5.15 11.03
N PRO A 121 -8.52 -4.11 11.63
CA PRO A 121 -9.32 -3.10 12.31
C PRO A 121 -10.10 -2.28 11.29
N ASN A 122 -11.42 -2.25 11.44
CA ASN A 122 -12.27 -1.37 10.63
C ASN A 122 -12.08 0.09 11.10
N LEU A 123 -11.34 0.87 10.32
CA LEU A 123 -11.10 2.29 10.56
C LEU A 123 -12.23 3.14 9.97
N THR A 124 -12.54 4.27 10.59
CA THR A 124 -13.42 5.26 9.93
C THR A 124 -12.61 6.08 8.94
N VAL A 125 -13.27 6.63 7.91
CA VAL A 125 -12.66 7.58 6.95
C VAL A 125 -11.93 8.74 7.67
N GLU A 126 -12.48 9.18 8.80
CA GLU A 126 -11.88 10.27 9.59
C GLU A 126 -10.61 9.80 10.33
N GLN A 127 -10.57 8.54 10.79
CA GLN A 127 -9.36 7.94 11.37
C GLN A 127 -8.29 7.68 10.32
N GLU A 128 -8.66 7.20 9.14
CA GLU A 128 -7.75 7.00 8.01
C GLU A 128 -7.07 8.31 7.61
N ALA A 129 -7.85 9.37 7.40
CA ALA A 129 -7.31 10.69 7.07
C ALA A 129 -6.42 11.27 8.21
N GLU A 130 -6.76 11.01 9.47
CA GLU A 130 -5.91 11.40 10.60
C GLU A 130 -4.59 10.61 10.66
N LEU A 131 -4.61 9.31 10.35
CA LEU A 131 -3.41 8.48 10.28
C LEU A 131 -2.49 8.89 9.12
N GLU A 132 -3.06 9.16 7.94
CA GLU A 132 -2.32 9.71 6.79
C GLU A 132 -1.62 11.03 7.18
N GLY A 133 -2.33 11.91 7.92
CA GLY A 133 -1.74 13.13 8.45
C GLY A 133 -0.56 12.89 9.42
N VAL A 134 -0.62 11.82 10.23
CA VAL A 134 0.46 11.40 11.12
C VAL A 134 1.65 10.86 10.33
N GLU A 135 1.40 10.06 9.31
CA GLU A 135 2.41 9.50 8.41
C GLU A 135 3.19 10.60 7.69
N ILE A 136 2.49 11.52 7.02
CA ILE A 136 3.11 12.68 6.35
C ILE A 136 3.95 13.51 7.34
N GLU A 137 3.45 13.71 8.57
CA GLU A 137 4.24 14.42 9.58
C GLU A 137 5.45 13.63 10.06
N TYR A 138 5.32 12.32 10.21
CA TYR A 138 6.39 11.40 10.57
C TYR A 138 7.51 11.45 9.53
N GLU A 139 7.19 11.26 8.25
CA GLU A 139 8.14 11.32 7.13
C GLU A 139 8.87 12.65 7.11
N ARG A 140 8.14 13.76 7.15
CA ARG A 140 8.73 15.10 7.16
C ARG A 140 9.69 15.28 8.33
N ARG A 141 9.37 14.75 9.52
CA ARG A 141 10.26 14.83 10.69
C ARG A 141 11.48 13.93 10.52
N PHE A 142 11.31 12.76 9.94
CA PHE A 142 12.39 11.83 9.62
C PHE A 142 13.38 12.46 8.64
N GLU A 143 12.91 13.03 7.53
CA GLU A 143 13.74 13.73 6.54
C GLU A 143 14.60 14.84 7.15
N ASN A 144 14.08 15.54 8.16
CA ASN A 144 14.80 16.60 8.88
C ASN A 144 15.94 16.06 9.78
N ILE A 145 15.90 14.77 10.15
CA ILE A 145 17.00 14.10 10.86
C ILE A 145 18.15 13.77 9.88
N LEU A 146 17.82 13.60 8.60
CA LEU A 146 18.75 13.18 7.57
C LEU A 146 19.54 14.35 6.96
N THR A 147 20.79 14.07 6.61
CA THR A 147 21.56 14.94 5.71
C THR A 147 21.16 14.70 4.25
N SER A 148 21.41 15.67 3.37
CA SER A 148 21.13 15.50 1.93
C SER A 148 21.87 14.30 1.31
N GLN A 149 23.09 14.00 1.79
CA GLN A 149 23.85 12.85 1.33
C GLN A 149 23.24 11.53 1.82
N GLN A 150 22.72 11.50 3.05
CA GLN A 150 22.02 10.32 3.57
C GLN A 150 20.72 10.06 2.81
N ARG A 151 19.93 11.10 2.49
CA ARG A 151 18.73 10.98 1.65
C ARG A 151 19.03 10.36 0.29
N GLN A 152 19.98 10.94 -0.44
CA GLN A 152 20.38 10.40 -1.76
C GLN A 152 20.88 8.96 -1.67
N LYS A 153 21.55 8.59 -0.57
CA LYS A 153 22.05 7.23 -0.40
C LYS A 153 20.93 6.24 -0.06
N ILE A 154 19.94 6.67 0.71
CA ILE A 154 18.73 5.88 1.00
C ILE A 154 17.96 5.64 -0.30
N GLU A 155 17.68 6.69 -1.09
CA GLU A 155 17.02 6.56 -2.41
C GLU A 155 17.74 5.57 -3.34
N GLU A 156 19.08 5.57 -3.35
CA GLU A 156 19.87 4.61 -4.14
C GLU A 156 19.72 3.17 -3.64
N ILE A 157 19.64 2.98 -2.32
CA ILE A 157 19.49 1.66 -1.70
C ILE A 157 18.05 1.16 -1.88
N GLU A 158 17.05 2.03 -1.76
CA GLU A 158 15.63 1.73 -2.03
C GLU A 158 15.44 1.25 -3.46
N HIS A 159 15.97 1.99 -4.44
CA HIS A 159 15.86 1.58 -5.84
C HIS A 159 16.55 0.23 -6.10
N GLN A 160 17.70 -0.03 -5.47
CA GLN A 160 18.38 -1.32 -5.57
C GLN A 160 17.57 -2.45 -4.92
N PHE A 161 16.91 -2.17 -3.80
CA PHE A 161 16.04 -3.14 -3.13
C PHE A 161 14.83 -3.48 -3.99
N GLU A 162 14.14 -2.47 -4.54
CA GLU A 162 13.03 -2.66 -5.48
C GLU A 162 13.43 -3.53 -6.68
N ASP A 163 14.54 -3.21 -7.35
CA ASP A 163 15.05 -3.99 -8.48
C ASP A 163 15.32 -5.47 -8.09
N ASN A 164 15.81 -5.71 -6.87
CA ASN A 164 16.09 -7.06 -6.38
C ASN A 164 14.80 -7.82 -6.04
N ILE A 165 13.81 -7.15 -5.44
CA ILE A 165 12.49 -7.74 -5.15
C ILE A 165 11.77 -8.08 -6.46
N GLU A 166 11.74 -7.17 -7.43
CA GLU A 166 11.11 -7.39 -8.73
C GLU A 166 11.71 -8.61 -9.43
N ALA A 167 13.03 -8.81 -9.35
CA ALA A 167 13.70 -9.97 -9.91
C ALA A 167 13.35 -11.31 -9.23
N LEU A 168 12.86 -11.27 -7.98
CA LEU A 168 12.43 -12.45 -7.24
C LEU A 168 10.95 -12.77 -7.47
N ILE A 169 10.13 -11.76 -7.78
CA ILE A 169 8.71 -11.94 -8.07
C ILE A 169 8.57 -12.70 -9.39
N PRO A 170 7.78 -13.79 -9.45
CA PRO A 170 7.62 -14.56 -10.66
C PRO A 170 6.91 -13.76 -11.76
N GLU A 171 7.45 -13.75 -12.97
CA GLU A 171 6.75 -13.22 -14.15
C GLU A 171 5.44 -14.00 -14.37
N ILE A 172 4.34 -13.27 -14.52
CA ILE A 172 3.04 -13.89 -14.82
C ILE A 172 3.02 -14.43 -16.25
N SER A 173 2.55 -15.66 -16.40
CA SER A 173 2.33 -16.24 -17.73
C SER A 173 1.04 -15.68 -18.37
N ALA A 174 0.95 -15.71 -19.70
CA ALA A 174 -0.28 -15.33 -20.42
C ALA A 174 -1.53 -16.12 -19.98
N LYS A 175 -1.35 -17.31 -19.38
CA LYS A 175 -2.47 -18.06 -18.79
C LYS A 175 -2.89 -17.48 -17.45
N GLN A 176 -1.94 -17.09 -16.60
CA GLN A 176 -2.21 -16.45 -15.31
C GLN A 176 -2.81 -15.05 -15.52
N GLU A 177 -2.30 -14.29 -16.48
CA GLU A 177 -2.87 -13.00 -16.88
C GLU A 177 -4.36 -13.11 -17.26
N ALA A 178 -4.72 -14.08 -18.11
CA ALA A 178 -6.12 -14.32 -18.46
C ALA A 178 -6.97 -14.82 -17.28
N GLU A 179 -6.37 -15.49 -16.29
CA GLU A 179 -7.07 -15.91 -15.07
C GLU A 179 -7.30 -14.74 -14.11
N ILE A 180 -6.36 -13.81 -14.02
CA ILE A 180 -6.50 -12.56 -13.26
C ILE A 180 -7.59 -11.68 -13.89
N GLU A 181 -7.51 -11.42 -15.19
CA GLU A 181 -8.51 -10.63 -15.93
C GLU A 181 -9.93 -11.21 -15.73
N SER A 182 -10.07 -12.53 -15.84
CA SER A 182 -11.36 -13.18 -15.59
C SER A 182 -11.84 -13.06 -14.13
N ALA A 183 -10.94 -12.99 -13.15
CA ALA A 183 -11.29 -12.82 -11.74
C ALA A 183 -11.72 -11.38 -11.45
N GLU A 184 -11.04 -10.40 -12.05
CA GLU A 184 -11.38 -8.98 -11.98
C GLU A 184 -12.75 -8.70 -12.61
N GLU A 185 -13.03 -9.22 -13.80
CA GLU A 185 -14.36 -9.12 -14.42
C GLU A 185 -15.48 -9.70 -13.52
N GLU A 186 -15.20 -10.82 -12.82
CA GLU A 186 -16.14 -11.42 -11.88
C GLU A 186 -16.38 -10.51 -10.66
N PHE A 187 -15.32 -9.89 -10.15
CA PHE A 187 -15.38 -8.93 -9.05
C PHE A 187 -16.22 -7.71 -9.44
N GLU A 188 -15.92 -7.06 -10.56
CA GLU A 188 -16.67 -5.91 -11.07
C GLU A 188 -18.16 -6.22 -11.21
N ALA A 189 -18.49 -7.39 -11.80
CA ALA A 189 -19.87 -7.82 -11.95
C ALA A 189 -20.59 -7.99 -10.60
N LYS A 190 -19.89 -8.42 -9.54
CA LYS A 190 -20.44 -8.52 -8.19
C LYS A 190 -20.58 -7.17 -7.53
N VAL A 191 -19.60 -6.28 -7.66
CA VAL A 191 -19.67 -4.90 -7.16
C VAL A 191 -20.89 -4.20 -7.76
N MET A 192 -21.10 -4.31 -9.08
CA MET A 192 -22.25 -3.73 -9.76
C MET A 192 -23.60 -4.24 -9.23
N GLN A 193 -23.68 -5.46 -8.69
CA GLN A 193 -24.89 -5.99 -8.06
C GLN A 193 -25.13 -5.44 -6.65
N VAL A 194 -24.08 -5.00 -5.95
CA VAL A 194 -24.16 -4.39 -4.61
C VAL A 194 -24.67 -2.95 -4.68
N LEU A 195 -24.34 -2.24 -5.77
CA LEU A 195 -24.72 -0.85 -5.98
C LEU A 195 -26.21 -0.69 -6.35
N THR A 196 -26.80 0.45 -5.98
CA THR A 196 -28.13 0.83 -6.47
C THR A 196 -28.08 1.21 -7.95
N PRO A 197 -29.23 1.25 -8.66
CA PRO A 197 -29.27 1.72 -10.05
C PRO A 197 -28.65 3.12 -10.23
N GLU A 198 -28.92 4.03 -9.30
CA GLU A 198 -28.40 5.40 -9.34
C GLU A 198 -26.88 5.43 -9.10
N GLN A 199 -26.38 4.65 -8.14
CA GLN A 199 -24.95 4.52 -7.88
C GLN A 199 -24.20 3.89 -9.07
N ARG A 200 -24.78 2.86 -9.71
CA ARG A 200 -24.22 2.28 -10.95
C ARG A 200 -24.13 3.29 -12.08
N GLN A 201 -25.17 4.11 -12.26
CA GLN A 201 -25.16 5.14 -13.29
C GLN A 201 -24.08 6.18 -13.02
N ARG A 202 -23.85 6.53 -11.75
CA ARG A 202 -22.79 7.46 -11.36
C ARG A 202 -21.40 6.87 -11.59
N LEU A 203 -21.18 5.63 -11.17
CA LEU A 203 -19.94 4.88 -11.43
C LEU A 203 -19.63 4.84 -12.93
N GLN A 204 -20.62 4.50 -13.76
CA GLN A 204 -20.47 4.52 -15.22
C GLN A 204 -20.15 5.91 -15.80
N GLN A 205 -20.61 6.99 -15.17
CA GLN A 205 -20.25 8.35 -15.59
C GLN A 205 -18.81 8.69 -15.22
N ASN A 206 -18.32 8.22 -14.08
CA ASN A 206 -16.94 8.40 -13.65
C ASN A 206 -16.00 7.61 -14.58
N MET A 207 -16.32 6.35 -14.88
CA MET A 207 -15.57 5.51 -15.82
C MET A 207 -15.63 6.04 -17.27
N ALA A 208 -16.73 6.67 -17.69
CA ALA A 208 -16.86 7.24 -19.03
C ALA A 208 -16.02 8.52 -19.27
N CYS A 209 -15.20 8.95 -18.30
CA CYS A 209 -14.17 9.96 -18.51
C CYS A 209 -12.94 9.44 -19.30
N GLU A 210 -13.02 8.23 -19.88
CA GLU A 210 -12.06 7.72 -20.86
C GLU A 210 -11.90 8.66 -22.08
N VAL A 211 -10.63 8.92 -22.42
CA VAL A 211 -10.16 9.77 -23.53
C VAL A 211 -10.87 9.40 -24.85
N PRO A 212 -11.37 10.35 -25.65
CA PRO A 212 -11.92 10.04 -26.98
C PRO A 212 -10.83 9.42 -27.87
N ASP A 213 -11.17 8.29 -28.53
CA ASP A 213 -10.33 7.58 -29.50
C ASP A 213 -9.53 8.54 -30.42
N ILE A 214 -8.20 8.49 -30.36
CA ILE A 214 -7.30 9.09 -31.37
C ILE A 214 -6.89 8.04 -32.39
#